data_AF-A0A2V4BR07-F1
#
_entry.id   AF-A0A2V4BR07-F1
#
_cell.length_a   1.000
_cell.length_b   1.000
_cell.length_c   1.000
_cell.angle_alpha   90.00
_cell.angle_beta   90.00
_cell.angle_gamma   90.00
#
_symmetry.space_group_name_H-M   'P 1'
#
loop_
_entity.id
_entity.type
_entity.pdbx_description
1 polymer ?
#
loop_
_entity_poly.entity_id
_entity_poly.type
_entity_poly.pdbx_seq_one_letter_code
_entity_poly.pdbx_strand_id
1 'polypeptide(L)'
;MKDIIAKSLLNKIERLETFEERLNVRFENISVKVDDYGWVFVFFEFHSNSGPTIDDIIKIECTAYDIDGHILEVNDNYVFPDKFFGFEVFKFSFQEDGISDKINKLRLYPKL
;
A
#
# COMPACT_ATOMS: atom_id res chain seq x y z
N MET A 1 -17.22 -0.87 14.77
CA MET A 1 -16.77 0.47 14.30
C MET A 1 -15.51 0.35 13.46
N LYS A 2 -14.46 -0.33 13.95
CA LYS A 2 -13.20 -0.58 13.22
C LYS A 2 -13.40 -1.21 11.85
N ASP A 3 -14.27 -2.21 11.71
CA ASP A 3 -14.56 -2.81 10.39
C ASP A 3 -15.20 -1.83 9.39
N ILE A 4 -15.99 -0.88 9.90
CA ILE A 4 -16.60 0.17 9.07
C ILE A 4 -15.52 1.15 8.61
N ILE A 5 -14.61 1.55 9.50
CA ILE A 5 -13.48 2.42 9.18
C ILE A 5 -12.54 1.71 8.20
N ALA A 6 -12.18 0.45 8.45
CA ALA A 6 -11.35 -0.35 7.55
C ALA A 6 -11.95 -0.45 6.14
N LYS A 7 -13.26 -0.73 6.03
CA LYS A 7 -13.97 -0.77 4.75
C LYS A 7 -14.01 0.60 4.06
N SER A 8 -14.20 1.67 4.84
CA SER A 8 -14.16 3.06 4.32
C SER A 8 -12.78 3.39 3.76
N LEU A 9 -11.72 3.09 4.51
CA LEU A 9 -10.34 3.32 4.10
C LEU A 9 -9.94 2.49 2.89
N LEU A 10 -10.38 1.23 2.79
CA LEU A 10 -10.17 0.40 1.60
C LEU A 10 -10.71 1.07 0.33
N ASN A 11 -11.91 1.65 0.39
CA ASN A 11 -12.51 2.37 -0.73
C ASN A 11 -11.82 3.71 -1.05
N LYS A 12 -10.90 4.17 -0.18
CA LYS A 12 -10.13 5.40 -0.30
C LYS A 12 -8.66 5.14 -0.69
N ILE A 13 -8.31 3.89 -0.99
CA ILE A 13 -7.00 3.56 -1.57
C ILE A 13 -7.03 3.91 -3.05
N GLU A 14 -6.17 4.83 -3.45
CA GLU A 14 -5.85 5.14 -4.84
C GLU A 14 -4.56 4.41 -5.24
N ARG A 15 -4.61 3.70 -6.37
CA ARG A 15 -3.42 3.14 -7.01
C ARG A 15 -2.97 4.05 -8.15
N LEU A 16 -1.67 4.10 -8.40
CA LEU A 16 -1.14 4.73 -9.62
C LEU A 16 -0.89 3.66 -10.69
N GLU A 17 -1.94 3.28 -11.41
CA GLU A 17 -1.90 2.17 -12.38
C GLU A 17 -0.85 2.39 -13.49
N THR A 18 -0.62 3.63 -13.93
CA THR A 18 0.44 3.95 -14.91
C THR A 18 1.85 3.60 -14.40
N PHE A 19 2.08 3.60 -13.08
CA PHE A 19 3.35 3.22 -12.48
C PHE A 19 3.48 1.69 -12.41
N GLU A 20 2.38 0.99 -12.07
CA GLU A 20 2.29 -0.48 -12.17
C GLU A 20 2.58 -0.96 -13.60
N GLU A 21 1.94 -0.36 -14.60
CA GLU A 21 2.14 -0.64 -16.02
C GLU A 21 3.59 -0.41 -16.47
N ARG A 22 4.16 0.74 -16.13
CA ARG A 22 5.55 1.09 -16.51
C ARG A 22 6.58 0.11 -15.95
N LEU A 23 6.31 -0.44 -14.76
CA LEU A 23 7.20 -1.39 -14.10
C LEU A 23 6.80 -2.85 -14.35
N ASN A 24 5.79 -3.09 -15.19
CA ASN A 24 5.28 -4.40 -15.54
C ASN A 24 4.92 -5.27 -14.33
N VAL A 25 4.29 -4.64 -13.33
CA VAL A 25 3.86 -5.28 -12.07
C VAL A 25 2.39 -4.96 -11.82
N ARG A 26 1.82 -5.57 -10.79
CA ARG A 26 0.45 -5.28 -10.36
C ARG A 26 0.28 -5.48 -8.86
N PHE A 27 -0.54 -4.62 -8.25
CA PHE A 27 -1.07 -4.85 -6.91
C PHE A 27 -2.42 -5.55 -6.96
N GLU A 28 -2.54 -6.66 -6.24
CA GLU A 28 -3.78 -7.44 -6.12
C GLU A 28 -4.16 -7.67 -4.65
N ASN A 29 -5.39 -8.19 -4.42
CA ASN A 29 -5.88 -8.62 -3.10
C ASN A 29 -5.63 -7.63 -1.95
N ILE A 30 -5.91 -6.35 -2.21
CA ILE A 30 -5.71 -5.28 -1.25
C ILE A 30 -6.74 -5.37 -0.12
N SER A 31 -6.28 -5.28 1.12
CA SER A 31 -7.14 -5.23 2.31
C SER A 31 -6.62 -4.25 3.34
N VAL A 32 -7.53 -3.76 4.18
CA VAL A 32 -7.23 -2.85 5.28
C VAL A 32 -7.72 -3.46 6.58
N LYS A 33 -6.92 -3.33 7.64
CA LYS A 33 -7.32 -3.63 9.03
C LYS A 33 -7.09 -2.39 9.89
N VAL A 34 -7.96 -2.21 10.89
CA VAL A 34 -7.82 -1.19 11.92
C VAL A 34 -7.91 -1.87 13.27
N ASP A 35 -6.94 -1.60 14.15
CA ASP A 35 -6.88 -2.22 15.47
C ASP A 35 -7.55 -1.39 16.58
N ASP A 36 -7.31 -1.79 17.82
CA ASP A 36 -7.89 -1.16 19.00
C ASP A 36 -7.38 0.24 19.32
N TYR A 37 -6.19 0.57 18.83
CA TYR A 37 -5.55 1.88 18.97
C TYR A 37 -5.85 2.81 17.78
N GLY A 38 -6.60 2.32 16.79
CA GLY A 38 -6.86 3.06 15.57
C GLY A 38 -5.69 3.04 14.59
N TRP A 39 -4.72 2.13 14.77
CA TRP A 39 -3.64 1.93 13.83
C TRP A 39 -4.16 1.27 12.56
N VAL A 40 -3.63 1.68 11.41
CA VAL A 40 -4.08 1.22 10.10
C VAL A 40 -3.03 0.31 9.49
N PHE A 41 -3.46 -0.87 9.06
CA PHE A 41 -2.62 -1.83 8.35
C PHE A 41 -3.17 -2.05 6.96
N VAL A 42 -2.32 -1.87 5.94
CA VAL A 42 -2.65 -2.13 4.53
C VAL A 42 -1.89 -3.36 4.09
N PHE A 43 -2.61 -4.37 3.62
CA PHE A 43 -2.04 -5.59 3.05
C PHE A 43 -2.36 -5.63 1.57
N PHE A 44 -1.44 -6.15 0.77
CA PHE A 44 -1.64 -6.34 -0.65
C PHE A 44 -0.65 -7.37 -1.18
N GLU A 45 -1.00 -7.93 -2.31
CA GLU A 45 -0.13 -8.79 -3.10
C GLU A 45 0.56 -7.97 -4.17
N PHE A 46 1.83 -8.25 -4.39
CA PHE A 46 2.62 -7.70 -5.47
C PHE A 46 2.99 -8.83 -6.43
N HIS A 47 2.62 -8.66 -7.70
CA HIS A 47 2.83 -9.63 -8.77
C HIS A 47 3.66 -9.01 -9.89
N SER A 48 4.54 -9.80 -10.51
CA SER A 48 5.16 -9.44 -11.79
C SER A 48 4.32 -9.96 -12.95
N ASN A 49 4.13 -9.13 -13.97
CA ASN A 49 3.39 -9.53 -15.17
C ASN A 49 4.28 -10.30 -16.18
N SER A 50 5.59 -10.36 -15.96
CA SER A 50 6.57 -11.05 -16.82
C SER A 50 7.06 -12.40 -16.27
N GLY A 51 6.44 -12.92 -15.21
CA GLY A 51 6.80 -14.20 -14.60
C GLY A 51 7.55 -14.02 -13.27
N PRO A 52 8.52 -14.90 -12.93
CA PRO A 52 9.04 -14.97 -11.57
C PRO A 52 10.04 -13.86 -11.21
N THR A 53 10.36 -12.95 -12.13
CA THR A 53 11.47 -11.99 -11.99
C THR A 53 10.99 -10.54 -12.14
N ILE A 54 11.80 -9.65 -11.58
CA ILE A 54 11.81 -8.20 -11.82
C ILE A 54 13.24 -7.79 -12.18
N ASP A 55 13.40 -6.72 -12.94
CA ASP A 55 14.71 -6.32 -13.48
C ASP A 55 15.53 -5.47 -12.50
N ASP A 56 14.87 -4.65 -11.70
CA ASP A 56 15.46 -3.69 -10.77
C ASP A 56 14.80 -3.76 -9.39
N ILE A 57 15.44 -3.14 -8.39
CA ILE A 57 14.83 -2.95 -7.08
C ILE A 57 13.63 -2.01 -7.24
N ILE A 58 12.45 -2.49 -6.86
CA ILE A 58 11.22 -1.70 -6.91
C ILE A 58 10.89 -1.24 -5.49
N LYS A 59 10.80 0.08 -5.30
CA LYS A 59 10.27 0.68 -4.08
C LYS A 59 8.75 0.75 -4.19
N ILE A 60 8.06 0.24 -3.19
CA ILE A 60 6.61 0.38 -3.06
C ILE A 60 6.34 1.38 -1.95
N GLU A 61 5.57 2.43 -2.23
CA GLU A 61 5.22 3.46 -1.26
C GLU A 61 3.71 3.47 -1.01
N CYS A 62 3.34 3.70 0.25
CA CYS A 62 1.98 4.03 0.65
C CYS A 62 1.98 5.33 1.43
N THR A 63 1.29 6.33 0.92
CA THR A 63 1.17 7.65 1.54
C THR A 63 -0.23 7.86 2.11
N ALA A 64 -0.31 8.22 3.38
CA ALA A 64 -1.55 8.60 4.05
C ALA A 64 -1.74 10.12 3.98
N TYR A 65 -2.95 10.55 3.67
CA TYR A 65 -3.33 11.96 3.59
C TYR A 65 -4.53 12.28 4.46
N ASP A 66 -4.55 13.50 5.01
CA ASP A 66 -5.72 14.05 5.69
C ASP A 66 -6.79 14.55 4.70
N ILE A 67 -7.87 15.14 5.24
CA ILE A 67 -8.99 15.67 4.46
C ILE A 67 -8.60 16.86 3.56
N ASP A 68 -7.62 17.65 3.99
CA ASP A 68 -7.13 18.83 3.27
C ASP A 68 -6.07 18.46 2.22
N GLY A 69 -5.64 17.19 2.21
CA GLY A 69 -4.65 16.66 1.29
C GLY A 69 -3.20 16.82 1.78
N HIS A 70 -2.97 17.16 3.04
CA HIS A 70 -1.64 17.10 3.63
C HIS A 70 -1.23 15.65 3.85
N ILE A 71 0.07 15.39 3.74
CA ILE A 71 0.65 14.09 4.05
C ILE A 71 0.70 13.93 5.57
N LEU A 72 0.07 12.88 6.08
CA LEU A 72 0.17 12.46 7.47
C LEU A 72 1.43 11.62 7.68
N GLU A 73 1.63 10.63 6.82
CA GLU A 73 2.72 9.67 6.94
C GLU A 73 3.03 9.02 5.58
N VAL A 74 4.28 8.61 5.37
CA VAL A 74 4.73 7.84 4.20
C VAL A 74 5.43 6.60 4.71
N ASN A 75 5.01 5.43 4.23
CA ASN A 75 5.68 4.16 4.49
C ASN A 75 6.15 3.54 3.17
N ASP A 76 7.23 2.76 3.25
CA ASP A 76 7.79 2.09 2.08
C ASP A 76 8.33 0.68 2.36
N ASN A 77 8.33 -0.12 1.30
CA ASN A 77 8.88 -1.46 1.23
C ASN A 77 9.69 -1.59 -0.06
N TYR A 78 10.60 -2.56 -0.12
CA TYR A 78 11.42 -2.83 -1.31
C TYR A 78 11.23 -4.26 -1.76
N VAL A 79 11.11 -4.44 -3.07
CA VAL A 79 11.17 -5.74 -3.73
C VAL A 79 12.54 -5.87 -4.37
N PHE A 80 13.28 -6.93 -4.03
CA PHE A 80 14.64 -7.15 -4.54
C PHE A 80 14.63 -8.26 -5.59
N PRO A 81 15.24 -8.05 -6.78
CA PRO A 81 15.26 -9.04 -7.86
C PRO A 81 15.78 -10.42 -7.46
N ASP A 82 16.76 -10.48 -6.56
CA ASP A 82 17.41 -11.73 -6.11
C ASP A 82 16.57 -12.55 -5.12
N LYS A 83 15.48 -11.97 -4.60
CA LYS A 83 14.59 -12.59 -3.61
C LYS A 83 13.16 -12.76 -4.10
N PHE A 84 12.83 -12.14 -5.22
CA PHE A 84 11.50 -12.15 -5.78
C PHE A 84 11.27 -13.40 -6.64
N PHE A 85 10.11 -14.05 -6.46
CA PHE A 85 9.73 -15.27 -7.17
C PHE A 85 8.35 -15.14 -7.84
N GLY A 86 8.07 -13.97 -8.43
CA GLY A 86 6.83 -13.68 -9.14
C GLY A 86 5.71 -13.15 -8.27
N PHE A 87 5.83 -13.31 -6.96
CA PHE A 87 4.78 -12.98 -6.00
C PHE A 87 5.36 -12.69 -4.60
N GLU A 88 4.90 -11.60 -3.98
CA GLU A 88 5.15 -11.31 -2.56
C GLU A 88 3.93 -10.64 -1.90
N VAL A 89 3.78 -10.82 -0.58
CA VAL A 89 2.76 -10.16 0.23
C VAL A 89 3.42 -9.09 1.09
N PHE A 90 2.89 -7.88 1.02
CA PHE A 90 3.39 -6.74 1.79
C PHE A 90 2.39 -6.26 2.83
N LYS A 91 2.94 -5.57 3.83
CA LYS A 91 2.19 -4.88 4.88
C LYS A 91 2.76 -3.48 5.09
N PHE A 92 1.90 -2.46 5.05
CA PHE A 92 2.18 -1.14 5.60
C PHE A 92 1.48 -0.98 6.94
N SER A 93 2.12 -0.26 7.87
CA SER A 93 1.59 -0.02 9.22
C SER A 93 1.69 1.47 9.53
N PHE A 94 0.56 2.11 9.78
CA PHE A 94 0.44 3.49 10.23
C PHE A 94 0.03 3.46 11.70
N GLN A 95 0.95 3.79 12.60
CA GLN A 95 0.84 3.46 14.04
C GLN A 95 0.81 4.69 14.95
N GLU A 96 0.37 5.83 14.43
CA GLU A 96 -0.02 6.96 15.27
C GLU A 96 -1.40 6.71 15.88
N ASP A 97 -1.56 6.99 17.18
CA ASP A 97 -2.83 6.76 17.89
C ASP A 97 -3.98 7.56 17.25
N GLY A 98 -5.08 6.86 16.94
CA GLY A 98 -6.25 7.45 16.29
C GLY A 98 -6.01 7.88 14.83
N ILE A 99 -4.91 7.47 14.18
CA ILE A 99 -4.62 7.85 12.80
C ILE A 99 -5.73 7.44 11.82
N SER A 100 -6.44 6.33 12.10
CA SER A 100 -7.56 5.87 11.27
C SER A 100 -8.69 6.90 11.12
N ASP A 101 -8.87 7.80 12.10
CA ASP A 101 -9.87 8.89 12.03
C ASP A 101 -9.36 10.11 11.25
N LYS A 102 -8.04 10.24 11.07
CA LYS A 102 -7.39 11.34 10.36
C LYS A 102 -7.24 11.06 8.87
N ILE A 103 -7.05 9.78 8.50
CA ILE A 103 -6.81 9.39 7.10
C ILE A 103 -8.08 9.58 6.27
N ASN A 104 -7.98 10.41 5.23
CA ASN A 104 -9.01 10.58 4.22
C ASN A 104 -8.67 9.90 2.89
N LYS A 105 -7.38 9.64 2.62
CA LYS A 105 -6.91 8.98 1.39
C LYS A 105 -5.63 8.23 1.67
N LEU A 106 -5.48 7.08 1.03
CA LEU A 106 -4.23 6.33 0.94
C LEU A 106 -3.81 6.26 -0.53
N ARG A 107 -2.53 6.47 -0.84
CA ARG A 107 -2.01 6.30 -2.20
C ARG A 107 -0.93 5.25 -2.22
N LEU A 108 -1.15 4.18 -2.98
CA LEU A 108 -0.25 3.02 -3.13
C LEU A 108 0.35 3.01 -4.54
N TYR A 109 1.68 2.96 -4.65
CA TYR A 109 2.35 3.00 -5.95
C TYR A 109 3.75 2.40 -5.91
N PRO A 110 4.20 1.75 -7.00
CA PRO A 110 5.58 1.35 -7.16
C PRO A 110 6.39 2.46 -7.83
N LYS A 111 7.71 2.52 -7.60
CA LYS A 111 8.67 3.35 -8.33
C LYS A 111 10.07 2.72 -8.28
N LEU A 112 10.96 3.20 -9.15
CA LEU A 112 12.41 2.90 -9.12
C LEU A 112 13.12 3.86 -8.16
#